data_AF-A0A496SB27-F1
#
_entry.id   AF-A0A496SB27-F1
#
_cell.length_a   1.000
_cell.length_b   1.000
_cell.length_c   1.000
_cell.angle_alpha   90.00
_cell.angle_beta   90.00
_cell.angle_gamma   90.00
#
_symmetry.space_group_name_H-M   'P 1'
#
loop_
_entity.id
_entity.type
_entity.pdbx_description
1 polymer ?
#
loop_
_entity_poly.entity_id
_entity_poly.type
_entity_poly.pdbx_seq_one_letter_code
_entity_poly.pdbx_strand_id
1 'polypeptide(L)'
;MPRECPLERVRNIGFMAHIDAGKTTTTERILYYTGRVRRMGEVDEGTATMDWMEQEKERGITITAASTTCFWRDHQINIIDTPGHVDFTVEVERSLRVLDGAVGIFCAVGGVEPQSETVWRQADKYRVPRLAFVNKMDRVGADFFRVLEMMEERLSGRFVPVQLPIGAGDIFNGIIDLVEMKAFTYLEETLGTVYEEMEVPRDLSDEAGRWRENLLEVAADFDEEVMERFLEGKEVPVEALKRAIREGTVKGEIFPVLCGSAFRYKGIQKLLDAVVDYLPSPLEVGPVKGIHPDTGREEVRYPSD
;
A
#
# COMPACT_ATOMS: atom_id res chain seq x y z
N MET A 1 16.93 11.80 22.63
CA MET A 1 15.58 12.23 23.06
C MET A 1 14.74 10.96 23.17
N PRO A 2 13.96 10.75 24.24
CA PRO A 2 13.06 9.60 24.28
C PRO A 2 12.09 9.69 23.09
N ARG A 3 11.92 8.59 22.35
CA ARG A 3 10.98 8.53 21.22
C ARG A 3 9.55 8.73 21.73
N GLU A 4 8.74 9.50 21.00
CA GLU A 4 7.32 9.72 21.33
C GLU A 4 6.45 8.49 21.02
N CYS A 5 6.92 7.58 20.15
CA CYS A 5 6.20 6.39 19.70
C CYS A 5 7.09 5.13 19.85
N PRO A 6 6.56 4.01 20.39
CA PRO A 6 7.30 2.75 20.47
C PRO A 6 7.59 2.19 19.07
N LEU A 7 8.72 1.49 18.91
CA LEU A 7 9.16 0.96 17.61
C LEU A 7 8.15 0.02 16.95
N GLU A 8 7.39 -0.74 17.74
CA GLU A 8 6.33 -1.65 17.26
C GLU A 8 5.23 -0.90 16.48
N ARG A 9 5.05 0.40 16.79
CA ARG A 9 4.05 1.28 16.17
C ARG A 9 4.63 2.21 15.12
N VAL A 10 5.88 2.00 14.73
CA VAL A 10 6.51 2.72 13.61
C VAL A 10 6.27 1.94 12.32
N ARG A 11 5.99 2.64 11.23
CA ARG A 11 5.96 2.11 9.86
C ARG A 11 6.84 3.00 8.97
N ASN A 12 7.96 2.47 8.49
CA ASN A 12 8.79 3.16 7.49
C ASN A 12 8.41 2.64 6.10
N ILE A 13 7.65 3.44 5.34
CA ILE A 13 7.05 3.02 4.08
C ILE A 13 7.50 3.89 2.92
N GLY A 14 7.53 3.32 1.73
CA GLY A 14 7.69 4.09 0.50
C GLY A 14 6.70 3.67 -0.58
N PHE A 15 6.39 4.59 -1.47
CA PHE A 15 5.50 4.34 -2.61
C PHE A 15 6.33 4.07 -3.86
N MET A 16 6.03 2.95 -4.50
CA MET A 16 6.69 2.49 -5.72
C MET A 16 5.67 2.48 -6.85
N ALA A 17 5.98 3.07 -8.00
CA ALA A 17 4.99 3.19 -9.07
C ALA A 17 5.63 3.42 -10.44
N HIS A 18 4.91 3.09 -11.50
CA HIS A 18 5.16 3.69 -12.82
C HIS A 18 4.87 5.19 -12.79
N ILE A 19 5.42 5.92 -13.75
CA ILE A 19 5.10 7.33 -14.00
C ILE A 19 3.58 7.45 -14.18
N ASP A 20 2.99 8.50 -13.63
CA ASP A 20 1.55 8.75 -13.70
C ASP A 20 0.63 7.69 -13.09
N ALA A 21 1.12 6.67 -12.37
CA ALA A 21 0.22 5.75 -11.64
C ALA A 21 -0.46 6.43 -10.42
N GLY A 22 -0.09 7.67 -10.09
CA GLY A 22 -0.71 8.48 -9.05
C GLY A 22 -0.03 8.38 -7.69
N LYS A 23 1.29 8.14 -7.68
CA LYS A 23 2.12 8.08 -6.47
C LYS A 23 2.04 9.35 -5.63
N THR A 24 2.42 10.49 -6.20
CA THR A 24 2.42 11.78 -5.50
C THR A 24 1.01 12.17 -5.04
N THR A 25 0.00 11.95 -5.88
CA THR A 25 -1.41 12.19 -5.50
C THR A 25 -1.81 11.37 -4.28
N THR A 26 -1.47 10.08 -4.27
CA THR A 26 -1.74 9.17 -3.14
C THR A 26 -1.05 9.66 -1.87
N THR A 27 0.22 10.07 -1.97
CA THR A 27 0.97 10.65 -0.84
C THR A 27 0.30 11.91 -0.31
N GLU A 28 -0.08 12.87 -1.16
CA GLU A 28 -0.76 14.09 -0.74
C GLU A 28 -2.11 13.80 -0.05
N ARG A 29 -2.88 12.82 -0.54
CA ARG A 29 -4.13 12.41 0.11
C ARG A 29 -3.86 11.85 1.51
N ILE A 30 -2.84 11.01 1.67
CA ILE A 30 -2.43 10.48 2.97
C ILE A 30 -2.03 11.62 3.94
N LEU A 31 -1.24 12.58 3.47
CA LEU A 31 -0.81 13.72 4.28
C LEU A 31 -2.00 14.58 4.73
N TYR A 32 -3.03 14.71 3.89
CA TYR A 32 -4.27 15.39 4.26
C TYR A 32 -5.07 14.62 5.31
N TYR A 33 -5.34 13.32 5.08
CA TYR A 33 -6.17 12.53 5.99
C TYR A 33 -5.55 12.29 7.36
N THR A 34 -4.22 12.27 7.44
CA THR A 34 -3.48 12.21 8.71
C THR A 34 -3.40 13.56 9.41
N GLY A 35 -3.98 14.62 8.83
CA GLY A 35 -3.97 15.99 9.38
C GLY A 35 -2.61 16.70 9.29
N ARG A 36 -1.62 16.10 8.62
CA ARG A 36 -0.27 16.66 8.47
C ARG A 36 -0.28 17.92 7.63
N VAL A 37 -1.12 17.97 6.61
CA VAL A 37 -1.35 19.13 5.74
C VAL A 37 -2.81 19.57 5.86
N ARG A 38 -3.05 20.88 5.98
CA ARG A 38 -4.40 21.45 6.17
C ARG A 38 -5.17 21.71 4.88
N ARG A 39 -4.51 21.59 3.73
CA ARG A 39 -5.07 21.77 2.38
C ARG A 39 -4.55 20.66 1.49
N MET A 40 -5.38 20.12 0.62
CA MET A 40 -4.90 19.17 -0.38
C MET A 40 -4.06 19.89 -1.44
N GLY A 41 -2.86 19.37 -1.69
CA GLY A 41 -2.09 19.71 -2.88
C GLY A 41 -2.57 18.92 -4.09
N GLU A 42 -2.38 19.50 -5.27
CA GLU A 42 -2.55 18.85 -6.57
C GLU A 42 -1.27 18.97 -7.39
N VAL A 43 -0.89 17.87 -8.05
CA VAL A 43 0.33 17.81 -8.88
C VAL A 43 0.14 18.68 -10.13
N ASP A 44 -1.03 18.60 -10.76
CA ASP A 44 -1.36 19.35 -11.98
C ASP A 44 -1.34 20.87 -11.76
N GLU A 45 -1.61 21.32 -10.53
CA GLU A 45 -1.56 22.74 -10.15
C GLU A 45 -0.18 23.16 -9.58
N GLY A 46 0.78 22.24 -9.49
CA GLY A 46 2.12 22.50 -8.92
C GLY A 46 2.09 22.81 -7.41
N THR A 47 1.00 22.45 -6.72
CA THR A 47 0.78 22.72 -5.29
C THR A 47 1.10 21.52 -4.39
N ALA A 48 1.56 20.40 -4.97
CA ALA A 48 2.01 19.22 -4.22
C ALA A 48 3.10 19.60 -3.22
N THR A 49 2.96 19.11 -1.98
CA THR A 49 3.83 19.45 -0.85
C THR A 49 5.18 18.76 -0.95
N MET A 50 5.21 17.54 -1.49
CA MET A 50 6.42 16.70 -1.55
C MET A 50 7.36 17.06 -2.72
N ASP A 51 6.82 17.60 -3.82
CA ASP A 51 7.60 18.04 -4.99
C ASP A 51 8.07 19.49 -4.76
N TRP A 52 9.19 19.66 -4.05
CA TRP A 52 9.66 20.99 -3.63
C TRP A 52 10.56 21.66 -4.68
N MET A 53 11.22 20.89 -5.55
CA MET A 53 12.08 21.46 -6.59
C MET A 53 11.24 22.07 -7.72
N GLU A 54 11.68 23.20 -8.26
CA GLU A 54 11.01 23.87 -9.38
C GLU A 54 10.88 22.95 -10.60
N GLN A 55 11.88 22.11 -10.84
CA GLN A 55 11.89 21.11 -11.92
C GLN A 55 10.90 19.96 -11.70
N GLU A 56 10.64 19.57 -10.43
CA GLU A 56 9.63 18.57 -10.10
C GLU A 56 8.23 19.13 -10.37
N LYS A 57 7.98 20.37 -9.96
CA LYS A 57 6.71 21.08 -10.20
C LYS A 57 6.46 21.34 -11.68
N GLU A 58 7.48 21.75 -12.44
CA GLU A 58 7.36 22.01 -13.87
C GLU A 58 7.06 20.75 -14.68
N ARG A 59 7.57 19.59 -14.23
CA ARG A 59 7.47 18.32 -14.97
C ARG A 59 6.41 17.35 -14.41
N GLY A 60 5.85 17.63 -13.24
CA GLY A 60 4.89 16.76 -12.56
C GLY A 60 5.47 15.40 -12.15
N ILE A 61 6.78 15.32 -11.92
CA ILE A 61 7.48 14.09 -11.53
C ILE A 61 8.29 14.29 -10.25
N THR A 62 8.35 13.27 -9.40
CA THR A 62 9.26 13.24 -8.26
C THR A 62 10.66 12.86 -8.72
N ILE A 63 11.64 13.70 -8.43
CA ILE A 63 13.05 13.53 -8.78
C ILE A 63 13.84 13.10 -7.55
N THR A 64 13.62 13.74 -6.41
CA THR A 64 14.35 13.47 -5.16
C THR A 64 13.49 12.85 -4.09
N ALA A 65 14.06 11.93 -3.31
CA ALA A 65 13.36 11.32 -2.20
C ALA A 65 13.17 12.33 -1.06
N ALA A 66 11.91 12.57 -0.70
CA ALA A 66 11.51 13.37 0.45
C ALA A 66 10.95 12.46 1.55
N SER A 67 11.23 12.79 2.82
CA SER A 67 10.67 12.06 3.96
C SER A 67 9.73 12.93 4.77
N THR A 68 8.54 12.40 5.07
CA THR A 68 7.55 13.07 5.90
C THR A 68 6.97 12.10 6.92
N THR A 69 6.85 12.56 8.16
CA THR A 69 6.20 11.82 9.25
C THR A 69 4.75 12.27 9.41
N CYS A 70 3.85 11.31 9.56
CA CYS A 70 2.45 11.49 9.90
C CYS A 70 1.98 10.42 10.91
N PHE A 71 0.76 10.59 11.44
CA PHE A 71 0.21 9.69 12.45
C PHE A 71 -1.16 9.15 12.00
N TRP A 72 -1.37 7.84 12.19
CA TRP A 72 -2.63 7.16 11.87
C TRP A 72 -2.88 6.05 12.89
N ARG A 73 -4.08 5.99 13.50
CA ARG A 73 -4.46 4.96 14.50
C ARG A 73 -3.37 4.70 15.57
N ASP A 74 -2.85 5.76 16.19
CA ASP A 74 -1.75 5.72 17.19
C ASP A 74 -0.41 5.15 16.70
N HIS A 75 -0.21 5.07 15.38
CA HIS A 75 1.04 4.66 14.74
C HIS A 75 1.73 5.86 14.11
N GLN A 76 3.07 5.85 14.14
CA GLN A 76 3.89 6.80 13.42
C GLN A 76 4.23 6.20 12.05
N ILE A 77 3.83 6.88 10.98
CA ILE A 77 4.14 6.49 9.61
C ILE A 77 5.18 7.48 9.07
N ASN A 78 6.34 6.95 8.69
CA ASN A 78 7.38 7.71 8.00
C ASN A 78 7.31 7.33 6.52
N ILE A 79 6.88 8.28 5.70
CA ILE A 79 6.74 8.12 4.26
C ILE A 79 8.03 8.60 3.61
N ILE A 80 8.68 7.74 2.83
CA ILE A 80 9.77 8.09 1.92
C ILE A 80 9.20 8.06 0.51
N ASP A 81 9.05 9.23 -0.09
CA ASP A 81 8.53 9.32 -1.44
C ASP A 81 9.63 8.94 -2.45
N THR A 82 9.47 7.81 -3.15
CA THR A 82 10.53 7.27 -4.03
C THR A 82 10.30 7.69 -5.49
N PRO A 83 11.33 8.04 -6.28
CA PRO A 83 11.13 8.39 -7.69
C PRO A 83 10.47 7.24 -8.48
N GLY A 84 9.46 7.55 -9.31
CA GLY A 84 8.78 6.54 -10.15
C GLY A 84 9.41 6.34 -11.54
N HIS A 85 10.38 7.18 -11.91
CA HIS A 85 10.97 7.21 -13.24
C HIS A 85 12.25 6.35 -13.33
N VAL A 86 12.42 5.64 -14.45
CA VAL A 86 13.55 4.71 -14.70
C VAL A 86 14.93 5.37 -14.63
N ASP A 87 15.01 6.66 -14.95
CA ASP A 87 16.25 7.44 -14.91
C ASP A 87 16.78 7.65 -13.49
N PHE A 88 15.96 7.40 -12.45
CA PHE A 88 16.33 7.55 -11.04
C PHE A 88 16.42 6.20 -10.30
N THR A 89 16.70 5.11 -11.02
CA THR A 89 16.85 3.74 -10.47
C THR A 89 17.80 3.65 -9.27
N VAL A 90 18.88 4.44 -9.23
CA VAL A 90 19.82 4.48 -8.09
C VAL A 90 19.13 5.00 -6.83
N GLU A 91 18.24 5.96 -6.96
CA GLU A 91 17.51 6.57 -5.84
C GLU A 91 16.38 5.66 -5.34
N VAL A 92 15.74 4.92 -6.25
CA VAL A 92 14.81 3.84 -5.90
C VAL A 92 15.52 2.74 -5.11
N GLU A 93 16.67 2.24 -5.57
CA GLU A 93 17.43 1.22 -4.83
C GLU A 93 17.89 1.72 -3.45
N ARG A 94 18.31 2.99 -3.35
CA ARG A 94 18.68 3.59 -2.07
C ARG A 94 17.48 3.67 -1.12
N SER A 95 16.33 4.09 -1.63
CA SER A 95 15.11 4.19 -0.84
C SER A 95 14.67 2.81 -0.33
N LEU A 96 14.63 1.80 -1.20
CA LEU A 96 14.24 0.43 -0.83
C LEU A 96 15.12 -0.21 0.24
N ARG A 97 16.39 0.20 0.37
CA ARG A 97 17.29 -0.29 1.43
C ARG A 97 17.04 0.33 2.79
N VAL A 98 16.33 1.45 2.85
CA VAL A 98 16.00 2.18 4.08
C VAL A 98 14.57 1.87 4.54
N LEU A 99 13.73 1.41 3.62
CA LEU A 99 12.33 1.10 3.86
C LEU A 99 12.15 -0.24 4.56
N ASP A 100 11.25 -0.25 5.54
CA ASP A 100 10.80 -1.48 6.18
C ASP A 100 9.68 -2.15 5.39
N GLY A 101 8.84 -1.35 4.72
CA GLY A 101 7.80 -1.83 3.82
C GLY A 101 7.56 -0.88 2.65
N ALA A 102 6.80 -1.33 1.66
CA ALA A 102 6.45 -0.48 0.52
C ALA A 102 5.02 -0.72 0.01
N VAL A 103 4.50 0.25 -0.72
CA VAL A 103 3.21 0.16 -1.42
C VAL A 103 3.47 0.33 -2.91
N GLY A 104 3.22 -0.74 -3.68
CA GLY A 104 3.24 -0.71 -5.14
C GLY A 104 1.94 -0.13 -5.68
N ILE A 105 2.00 1.00 -6.37
CA ILE A 105 0.85 1.68 -6.96
C ILE A 105 0.75 1.31 -8.44
N PHE A 106 -0.40 0.77 -8.83
CA PHE A 106 -0.70 0.32 -10.18
C PHE A 106 -1.88 1.09 -10.73
N CYS A 107 -1.84 1.42 -12.03
CA CYS A 107 -2.95 2.09 -12.70
C CYS A 107 -4.02 1.07 -13.09
N ALA A 108 -5.27 1.26 -12.70
CA ALA A 108 -6.39 0.39 -13.09
C ALA A 108 -6.60 0.29 -14.61
N VAL A 109 -6.09 1.27 -15.37
CA VAL A 109 -6.14 1.29 -16.84
C VAL A 109 -4.86 0.70 -17.45
N GLY A 110 -3.69 1.12 -16.97
CA GLY A 110 -2.39 0.66 -17.52
C GLY A 110 -1.98 -0.75 -17.07
N GLY A 111 -2.45 -1.19 -15.90
CA GLY A 111 -2.08 -2.45 -15.27
C GLY A 111 -0.60 -2.49 -14.87
N VAL A 112 0.05 -3.61 -15.17
CA VAL A 112 1.48 -3.80 -14.93
C VAL A 112 2.29 -3.35 -16.15
N GLU A 113 3.04 -2.27 -15.96
CA GLU A 113 3.89 -1.65 -16.98
C GLU A 113 5.36 -2.06 -16.79
N PRO A 114 6.21 -1.97 -17.84
CA PRO A 114 7.60 -2.43 -17.76
C PRO A 114 8.42 -1.83 -16.62
N GLN A 115 8.07 -0.61 -16.20
CA GLN A 115 8.75 0.08 -15.11
C GLN A 115 8.26 -0.40 -13.75
N SER A 116 6.96 -0.72 -13.62
CA SER A 116 6.41 -1.37 -12.44
C SER A 116 7.08 -2.72 -12.19
N GLU A 117 7.33 -3.51 -13.25
CA GLU A 117 8.09 -4.77 -13.14
C GLU A 117 9.52 -4.54 -12.62
N THR A 118 10.18 -3.50 -13.13
CA THR A 118 11.57 -3.19 -12.76
C THR A 118 11.67 -2.82 -11.28
N VAL A 119 10.78 -1.94 -10.81
CA VAL A 119 10.76 -1.53 -9.40
C VAL A 119 10.32 -2.68 -8.49
N TRP A 120 9.38 -3.53 -8.93
CA TRP A 120 8.99 -4.72 -8.19
C TRP A 120 10.15 -5.70 -7.99
N ARG A 121 10.93 -5.98 -9.06
CA ARG A 121 12.14 -6.81 -8.99
C ARG A 121 13.21 -6.21 -8.08
N GLN A 122 13.34 -4.88 -8.05
CA GLN A 122 14.25 -4.22 -7.11
C GLN A 122 13.82 -4.45 -5.66
N ALA A 123 12.52 -4.37 -5.37
CA ALA A 123 12.02 -4.67 -4.04
C ALA A 123 12.15 -6.16 -3.67
N ASP A 124 12.04 -7.08 -4.64
CA ASP A 124 12.33 -8.51 -4.44
C ASP A 124 13.79 -8.75 -4.00
N LYS A 125 14.74 -8.07 -4.65
CA LYS A 125 16.18 -8.14 -4.34
C LYS A 125 16.48 -7.76 -2.88
N TYR A 126 15.75 -6.80 -2.33
CA TYR A 126 15.89 -6.35 -0.94
C TYR A 126 14.90 -7.01 0.02
N ARG A 127 14.05 -7.93 -0.48
CA ARG A 127 13.01 -8.63 0.30
C ARG A 127 12.11 -7.67 1.08
N VAL A 128 11.74 -6.54 0.49
CA VAL A 128 10.88 -5.54 1.15
C VAL A 128 9.44 -6.07 1.18
N PRO A 129 8.81 -6.21 2.35
CA PRO A 129 7.38 -6.50 2.48
C PRO A 129 6.52 -5.43 1.80
N ARG A 130 5.48 -5.84 1.09
CA ARG A 130 4.75 -4.95 0.18
C ARG A 130 3.25 -5.15 0.17
N LEU A 131 2.53 -4.05 -0.05
CA LEU A 131 1.14 -4.03 -0.48
C LEU A 131 1.06 -3.64 -1.96
N ALA A 132 0.01 -4.07 -2.65
CA ALA A 132 -0.34 -3.57 -3.97
C ALA A 132 -1.60 -2.71 -3.89
N PHE A 133 -1.59 -1.54 -4.51
CA PHE A 133 -2.71 -0.62 -4.57
C PHE A 133 -3.07 -0.31 -6.02
N VAL A 134 -4.22 -0.79 -6.46
CA VAL A 134 -4.79 -0.50 -7.78
C VAL A 134 -5.53 0.84 -7.71
N ASN A 135 -4.84 1.87 -8.17
CA ASN A 135 -5.30 3.26 -8.17
C ASN A 135 -6.02 3.60 -9.49
N LYS A 136 -6.64 4.77 -9.55
CA LYS A 136 -7.36 5.29 -10.73
C LYS A 136 -8.56 4.43 -11.13
N MET A 137 -9.22 3.79 -10.17
CA MET A 137 -10.47 3.04 -10.40
C MET A 137 -11.61 3.91 -10.97
N ASP A 138 -11.49 5.24 -10.88
CA ASP A 138 -12.42 6.23 -11.43
C ASP A 138 -12.26 6.51 -12.92
N ARG A 139 -11.25 5.93 -13.59
CA ARG A 139 -10.96 6.21 -15.01
C ARG A 139 -11.70 5.27 -15.95
N VAL A 140 -12.06 5.76 -17.13
CA VAL A 140 -12.63 4.94 -18.20
C VAL A 140 -11.64 3.82 -18.58
N GLY A 141 -12.11 2.58 -18.58
CA GLY A 141 -11.27 1.40 -18.82
C GLY A 141 -10.56 0.85 -17.59
N ALA A 142 -10.85 1.39 -16.39
CA ALA A 142 -10.42 0.83 -15.12
C ALA A 142 -10.98 -0.59 -14.95
N ASP A 143 -10.10 -1.53 -14.63
CA ASP A 143 -10.46 -2.94 -14.48
C ASP A 143 -9.54 -3.58 -13.45
N PHE A 144 -10.06 -3.80 -12.25
CA PHE A 144 -9.29 -4.34 -11.14
C PHE A 144 -8.81 -5.77 -11.41
N PHE A 145 -9.68 -6.62 -11.96
CA PHE A 145 -9.37 -8.03 -12.19
C PHE A 145 -8.34 -8.20 -13.31
N ARG A 146 -8.40 -7.38 -14.37
CA ARG A 146 -7.34 -7.36 -15.38
C ARG A 146 -5.98 -6.98 -14.79
N VAL A 147 -5.93 -6.01 -13.88
CA VAL A 147 -4.68 -5.64 -13.21
C VAL A 147 -4.16 -6.80 -12.36
N LEU A 148 -5.04 -7.48 -11.63
CA LEU A 148 -4.69 -8.66 -10.84
C LEU A 148 -4.12 -9.79 -11.71
N GLU A 149 -4.76 -10.12 -12.84
CA GLU A 149 -4.25 -11.09 -13.80
C GLU A 149 -2.86 -10.70 -14.32
N MET A 150 -2.68 -9.42 -14.69
CA MET A 150 -1.37 -8.93 -15.14
C MET A 150 -0.30 -9.01 -14.03
N MET A 151 -0.66 -8.81 -12.76
CA MET A 151 0.25 -8.98 -11.63
C MET A 151 0.71 -10.43 -11.53
N GLU A 152 -0.21 -11.39 -11.60
CA GLU A 152 0.10 -12.83 -11.57
C GLU A 152 0.96 -13.28 -12.75
N GLU A 153 0.72 -12.74 -13.95
CA GLU A 153 1.46 -13.12 -15.16
C GLU A 153 2.87 -12.52 -15.23
N ARG A 154 3.05 -11.27 -14.77
CA ARG A 154 4.26 -10.48 -15.03
C ARG A 154 5.14 -10.25 -13.81
N LEU A 155 4.58 -10.35 -12.61
CA LEU A 155 5.29 -10.12 -11.36
C LEU A 155 5.47 -11.44 -10.61
N SER A 156 6.51 -11.50 -9.78
CA SER A 156 6.71 -12.64 -8.88
C SER A 156 5.99 -12.37 -7.56
N GLY A 157 5.15 -13.30 -7.14
CA GLY A 157 4.44 -13.23 -5.86
C GLY A 157 3.06 -13.86 -5.87
N ARG A 158 2.48 -14.03 -4.68
CA ARG A 158 1.07 -14.43 -4.52
C ARG A 158 0.25 -13.19 -4.20
N PHE A 159 -0.48 -12.68 -5.19
CA PHE A 159 -1.32 -11.49 -5.04
C PHE A 159 -2.66 -11.89 -4.45
N VAL A 160 -3.06 -11.26 -3.34
CA VAL A 160 -4.26 -11.65 -2.60
C VAL A 160 -5.19 -10.45 -2.46
N PRO A 161 -6.31 -10.39 -3.19
CA PRO A 161 -7.29 -9.35 -2.98
C PRO A 161 -7.81 -9.36 -1.54
N VAL A 162 -7.60 -8.25 -0.83
CA VAL A 162 -8.24 -7.97 0.46
C VAL A 162 -9.40 -6.98 0.32
N GLN A 163 -9.52 -6.37 -0.87
CA GLN A 163 -10.61 -5.48 -1.24
C GLN A 163 -11.07 -5.74 -2.66
N LEU A 164 -12.35 -5.45 -2.91
CA LEU A 164 -12.93 -5.40 -4.26
C LEU A 164 -13.52 -4.01 -4.53
N PRO A 165 -13.49 -3.51 -5.77
CA PRO A 165 -14.12 -2.23 -6.10
C PRO A 165 -15.64 -2.37 -6.21
N ILE A 166 -16.38 -1.32 -5.85
CA ILE A 166 -17.81 -1.17 -6.14
C ILE A 166 -17.95 -0.23 -7.34
N GLY A 167 -18.22 -0.83 -8.51
CA GLY A 167 -18.22 -0.14 -9.79
C GLY A 167 -16.81 0.10 -10.36
N ALA A 168 -16.75 0.71 -11.54
CA ALA A 168 -15.50 1.10 -12.22
C ALA A 168 -15.73 2.32 -13.11
N GLY A 169 -14.69 3.10 -13.37
CA GLY A 169 -14.80 4.35 -14.12
C GLY A 169 -15.70 5.35 -13.41
N ASP A 170 -16.61 5.99 -14.14
CA ASP A 170 -17.48 7.05 -13.59
C ASP A 170 -18.45 6.57 -12.51
N ILE A 171 -18.76 5.27 -12.47
CA ILE A 171 -19.66 4.67 -11.47
C ILE A 171 -18.92 4.09 -10.26
N PHE A 172 -17.58 4.18 -10.21
CA PHE A 172 -16.80 3.74 -9.06
C PHE A 172 -17.17 4.56 -7.81
N ASN A 173 -17.82 3.94 -6.83
CA ASN A 173 -18.39 4.63 -5.67
C ASN A 173 -17.85 4.18 -4.31
N GLY A 174 -17.13 3.06 -4.26
CA GLY A 174 -16.75 2.45 -3.01
C GLY A 174 -15.87 1.22 -3.17
N ILE A 175 -15.62 0.57 -2.04
CA ILE A 175 -14.85 -0.67 -1.96
C ILE A 175 -15.54 -1.64 -1.00
N ILE A 176 -15.37 -2.93 -1.23
CA ILE A 176 -15.72 -4.01 -0.29
C ILE A 176 -14.43 -4.41 0.41
N ASP A 177 -14.41 -4.32 1.73
CA ASP A 177 -13.38 -4.92 2.56
C ASP A 177 -13.72 -6.40 2.76
N LEU A 178 -12.92 -7.27 2.14
CA LEU A 178 -13.13 -8.70 2.25
C LEU A 178 -12.77 -9.21 3.63
N VAL A 179 -11.93 -8.52 4.42
CA VAL A 179 -11.49 -8.95 5.74
C VAL A 179 -12.62 -8.82 6.76
N GLU A 180 -13.33 -7.70 6.73
CA GLU A 180 -14.47 -7.40 7.61
C GLU A 180 -15.82 -7.80 6.99
N MET A 181 -15.85 -8.14 5.70
CA MET A 181 -17.05 -8.39 4.89
C MET A 181 -18.04 -7.22 4.94
N LYS A 182 -17.53 -6.01 4.73
CA LYS A 182 -18.29 -4.75 4.71
C LYS A 182 -17.99 -3.92 3.47
N ALA A 183 -18.97 -3.17 3.01
CA ALA A 183 -18.82 -2.20 1.94
C ALA A 183 -18.66 -0.79 2.51
N PHE A 184 -17.81 0.00 1.86
CA PHE A 184 -17.54 1.39 2.18
C PHE A 184 -17.78 2.26 0.96
N THR A 185 -18.76 3.15 1.03
CA THR A 185 -19.07 4.14 -0.02
C THR A 185 -18.62 5.52 0.42
N TYR A 186 -18.10 6.32 -0.51
CA TYR A 186 -17.43 7.59 -0.18
C TYR A 186 -18.21 8.78 -0.72
N LEU A 187 -18.37 9.81 0.13
CA LEU A 187 -18.95 11.09 -0.27
C LEU A 187 -17.85 12.02 -0.82
N GLU A 188 -17.83 12.19 -2.14
CA GLU A 188 -16.83 13.03 -2.83
C GLU A 188 -16.84 14.49 -2.37
N GLU A 189 -18.02 15.02 -2.03
CA GLU A 189 -18.23 16.39 -1.53
C GLU A 189 -17.44 16.69 -0.24
N THR A 190 -17.14 15.64 0.53
CA THR A 190 -16.38 15.75 1.78
C THR A 190 -14.88 15.51 1.58
N LEU A 191 -14.41 15.51 0.33
CA LEU A 191 -13.07 15.05 -0.05
C LEU A 191 -12.79 13.66 0.53
N GLY A 192 -13.80 12.77 0.50
CA GLY A 192 -13.71 11.41 1.01
C GLY A 192 -13.57 11.26 2.52
N THR A 193 -13.58 12.33 3.31
CA THR A 193 -13.44 12.27 4.78
C THR A 193 -14.62 11.57 5.45
N VAL A 194 -15.81 11.67 4.86
CA VAL A 194 -17.00 10.93 5.27
C VAL A 194 -17.22 9.77 4.30
N TYR A 195 -17.28 8.57 4.87
CA TYR A 195 -17.67 7.36 4.18
C TYR A 195 -18.73 6.62 5.00
N GLU A 196 -19.62 5.92 4.31
CA GLU A 196 -20.67 5.11 4.92
C GLU A 196 -20.27 3.65 4.89
N GLU A 197 -20.34 3.01 6.05
CA GLU A 197 -20.17 1.57 6.19
C GLU A 197 -21.53 0.89 6.04
N MET A 198 -21.59 -0.11 5.17
CA MET A 198 -22.81 -0.87 4.89
C MET A 198 -22.52 -2.36 4.65
N GLU A 199 -23.57 -3.17 4.64
CA GLU A 199 -23.46 -4.57 4.20
C GLU A 199 -23.07 -4.64 2.72
N VAL A 200 -22.41 -5.73 2.33
CA VAL A 200 -22.03 -5.98 0.94
C VAL A 200 -23.28 -5.99 0.06
N PRO A 201 -23.31 -5.22 -1.05
CA PRO A 201 -24.44 -5.22 -1.98
C PRO A 201 -24.79 -6.63 -2.47
N ARG A 202 -26.07 -6.94 -2.57
CA ARG A 202 -26.55 -8.30 -2.90
C ARG A 202 -26.03 -8.79 -4.25
N ASP A 203 -25.91 -7.89 -5.22
CA ASP A 203 -25.39 -8.14 -6.55
C ASP A 203 -23.89 -8.46 -6.58
N LEU A 204 -23.15 -8.06 -5.54
CA LEU A 204 -21.71 -8.33 -5.38
C LEU A 204 -21.42 -9.41 -4.32
N SER A 205 -22.44 -9.92 -3.62
CA SER A 205 -22.26 -10.86 -2.51
C SER A 205 -21.62 -12.18 -2.94
N ASP A 206 -21.99 -12.71 -4.12
CA ASP A 206 -21.44 -13.98 -4.62
C ASP A 206 -19.97 -13.81 -5.02
N GLU A 207 -19.63 -12.70 -5.66
CA GLU A 207 -18.25 -12.38 -6.04
C GLU A 207 -17.36 -12.12 -4.81
N ALA A 208 -17.87 -11.34 -3.85
CA ALA A 208 -17.19 -11.11 -2.58
C ALA A 208 -17.00 -12.40 -1.79
N GLY A 209 -18.00 -13.31 -1.79
CA GLY A 209 -17.91 -14.62 -1.16
C GLY A 209 -16.80 -15.49 -1.76
N ARG A 210 -16.71 -15.54 -3.10
CA ARG A 210 -15.66 -16.28 -3.80
C ARG A 210 -14.25 -15.76 -3.48
N TRP A 211 -14.06 -14.44 -3.52
CA TRP A 211 -12.76 -13.84 -3.20
C TRP A 211 -12.42 -13.91 -1.71
N ARG A 212 -13.43 -13.86 -0.83
CA ARG A 212 -13.26 -14.13 0.60
C ARG A 212 -12.80 -15.56 0.86
N GLU A 213 -13.37 -16.54 0.18
CA GLU A 213 -12.94 -17.94 0.29
C GLU A 213 -11.48 -18.11 -0.14
N ASN A 214 -11.09 -17.51 -1.27
CA ASN A 214 -9.70 -17.50 -1.72
C ASN A 214 -8.75 -16.82 -0.71
N LEU A 215 -9.16 -15.68 -0.14
CA LEU A 215 -8.41 -14.99 0.91
C LEU A 215 -8.21 -15.88 2.15
N LEU A 216 -9.26 -16.58 2.60
CA LEU A 216 -9.19 -17.48 3.75
C LEU A 216 -8.29 -18.69 3.48
N GLU A 217 -8.39 -19.28 2.28
CA GLU A 217 -7.53 -20.38 1.83
C GLU A 217 -6.06 -19.96 1.87
N VAL A 218 -5.73 -18.77 1.36
CA VAL A 218 -4.37 -18.24 1.38
C VAL A 218 -3.90 -17.96 2.81
N ALA A 219 -4.76 -17.36 3.64
CA ALA A 219 -4.42 -17.01 5.01
C ALA A 219 -4.22 -18.24 5.91
N ALA A 220 -4.86 -19.36 5.62
CA ALA A 220 -4.71 -20.62 6.35
C ALA A 220 -3.25 -21.14 6.35
N ASP A 221 -2.45 -20.80 5.33
CA ASP A 221 -1.03 -21.17 5.27
C ASP A 221 -0.18 -20.46 6.35
N PHE A 222 -0.70 -19.40 6.98
CA PHE A 222 0.06 -18.50 7.86
C PHE A 222 -0.46 -18.42 9.30
N ASP A 223 -1.62 -18.99 9.62
CA ASP A 223 -2.19 -19.01 10.98
C ASP A 223 -3.02 -20.29 11.21
N GLU A 224 -2.65 -21.07 12.24
CA GLU A 224 -3.29 -22.35 12.56
C GLU A 224 -4.78 -22.19 12.94
N GLU A 225 -5.16 -21.10 13.62
CA GLU A 225 -6.53 -20.81 14.01
C GLU A 225 -7.40 -20.50 12.77
N VAL A 226 -6.84 -19.84 11.76
CA VAL A 226 -7.50 -19.62 10.47
C VAL A 226 -7.66 -20.94 9.73
N MET A 227 -6.62 -21.77 9.66
CA MET A 227 -6.66 -23.07 8.99
C MET A 227 -7.71 -24.00 9.58
N GLU A 228 -7.73 -24.17 10.90
CA GLU A 228 -8.70 -25.05 11.58
C GLU A 228 -10.13 -24.62 11.29
N ARG A 229 -10.45 -23.33 11.48
CA ARG A 229 -11.81 -22.83 11.27
C ARG A 229 -12.23 -22.89 9.81
N PHE A 230 -11.34 -22.63 8.87
CA PHE A 230 -11.61 -22.73 7.44
C PHE A 230 -11.98 -24.17 7.05
N LEU A 231 -11.21 -25.17 7.48
CA LEU A 231 -11.49 -26.59 7.21
C LEU A 231 -12.80 -27.08 7.84
N GLU A 232 -13.17 -26.54 8.99
CA GLU A 232 -14.43 -26.86 9.67
C GLU A 232 -15.64 -26.08 9.13
N GLY A 233 -15.44 -25.14 8.20
CA GLY A 233 -16.49 -24.25 7.70
C GLY A 233 -17.04 -23.29 8.76
N LYS A 234 -16.23 -22.96 9.78
CA LYS A 234 -16.56 -22.01 10.85
C LYS A 234 -16.12 -20.59 10.50
N GLU A 235 -16.77 -19.61 11.12
CA GLU A 235 -16.43 -18.20 10.95
C GLU A 235 -15.02 -17.89 11.49
N VAL A 236 -14.20 -17.25 10.66
CA VAL A 236 -12.85 -16.80 11.03
C VAL A 236 -12.90 -15.38 11.60
N PRO A 237 -12.44 -15.15 12.84
CA PRO A 237 -12.35 -13.82 13.43
C PRO A 237 -11.46 -12.89 12.62
N VAL A 238 -11.88 -11.63 12.50
CA VAL A 238 -11.16 -10.56 11.78
C VAL A 238 -9.71 -10.44 12.27
N GLU A 239 -9.48 -10.46 13.58
CA GLU A 239 -8.13 -10.34 14.15
C GLU A 239 -7.24 -11.52 13.75
N ALA A 240 -7.75 -12.74 13.74
CA ALA A 240 -6.99 -13.92 13.32
C ALA A 240 -6.61 -13.83 11.85
N LEU A 241 -7.56 -13.41 11.00
CA LEU A 241 -7.30 -13.20 9.60
C LEU A 241 -6.29 -12.07 9.35
N LYS A 242 -6.39 -10.94 10.06
CA LYS A 242 -5.42 -9.84 9.95
C LYS A 242 -4.01 -10.28 10.34
N ARG A 243 -3.86 -11.07 11.42
CA ARG A 243 -2.57 -11.66 11.81
C ARG A 243 -1.99 -12.54 10.71
N ALA A 244 -2.80 -13.43 10.14
CA ALA A 244 -2.38 -14.33 9.07
C ALA A 244 -1.90 -13.56 7.82
N ILE A 245 -2.68 -12.55 7.41
CA ILE A 245 -2.32 -11.68 6.27
C ILE A 245 -1.01 -10.95 6.56
N ARG A 246 -0.86 -10.37 7.77
CA ARG A 246 0.37 -9.69 8.20
C ARG A 246 1.56 -10.64 8.13
N GLU A 247 1.44 -11.84 8.70
CA GLU A 247 2.53 -12.82 8.74
C GLU A 247 3.02 -13.17 7.32
N GLY A 248 2.10 -13.47 6.40
CA GLY A 248 2.46 -13.72 5.00
C GLY A 248 3.07 -12.49 4.31
N THR A 249 2.57 -11.29 4.63
CA THR A 249 3.06 -10.02 4.04
C THR A 249 4.48 -9.72 4.50
N VAL A 250 4.77 -9.84 5.79
CA VAL A 250 6.09 -9.60 6.39
C VAL A 250 7.13 -10.61 5.89
N LYS A 251 6.72 -11.87 5.64
CA LYS A 251 7.58 -12.87 4.98
C LYS A 251 7.82 -12.60 3.49
N GLY A 252 7.02 -11.74 2.87
CA GLY A 252 7.06 -11.50 1.43
C GLY A 252 6.53 -12.68 0.60
N GLU A 253 5.69 -13.53 1.21
CA GLU A 253 5.08 -14.69 0.56
C GLU A 253 3.71 -14.37 -0.04
N ILE A 254 3.01 -13.37 0.52
CA ILE A 254 1.78 -12.82 -0.05
C ILE A 254 1.88 -11.30 -0.20
N PHE A 255 1.13 -10.76 -1.15
CA PHE A 255 1.03 -9.34 -1.42
C PHE A 255 -0.45 -8.93 -1.42
N PRO A 256 -0.95 -8.36 -0.31
CA PRO A 256 -2.33 -7.89 -0.24
C PRO A 256 -2.62 -6.84 -1.32
N VAL A 257 -3.72 -7.04 -2.05
CA VAL A 257 -4.15 -6.14 -3.13
C VAL A 257 -5.36 -5.35 -2.68
N LEU A 258 -5.21 -4.03 -2.73
CA LEU A 258 -6.19 -3.01 -2.41
C LEU A 258 -6.56 -2.23 -3.66
N CYS A 259 -7.67 -1.50 -3.61
CA CYS A 259 -8.08 -0.64 -4.72
C CYS A 259 -8.65 0.70 -4.25
N GLY A 260 -8.63 1.69 -5.14
CA GLY A 260 -9.17 3.00 -4.83
C GLY A 260 -8.97 4.04 -5.94
N SER A 261 -9.28 5.27 -5.60
CA SER A 261 -9.00 6.44 -6.42
C SER A 261 -8.46 7.57 -5.54
N ALA A 262 -7.17 7.84 -5.66
CA ALA A 262 -6.55 9.00 -5.01
C ALA A 262 -7.12 10.32 -5.57
N PHE A 263 -7.51 10.34 -6.84
CA PHE A 263 -8.08 11.53 -7.48
C PHE A 263 -9.47 11.85 -6.94
N ARG A 264 -10.34 10.83 -6.80
CA ARG A 264 -11.70 10.97 -6.26
C ARG A 264 -11.84 10.65 -4.78
N TYR A 265 -10.72 10.62 -4.05
CA TYR A 265 -10.71 10.55 -2.58
C TYR A 265 -11.23 9.24 -1.97
N LYS A 266 -11.27 8.14 -2.73
CA LYS A 266 -11.87 6.86 -2.30
C LYS A 266 -10.81 5.80 -2.00
N GLY A 267 -10.95 5.11 -0.88
CA GLY A 267 -10.12 3.96 -0.49
C GLY A 267 -8.78 4.29 0.18
N ILE A 268 -8.37 5.56 0.26
CA ILE A 268 -7.06 5.95 0.82
C ILE A 268 -6.98 5.72 2.33
N GLN A 269 -8.07 5.93 3.07
CA GLN A 269 -8.11 5.65 4.51
C GLN A 269 -7.96 4.15 4.77
N LYS A 270 -8.59 3.32 3.94
CA LYS A 270 -8.47 1.87 4.04
C LYS A 270 -7.10 1.36 3.59
N LEU A 271 -6.44 2.07 2.68
CA LEU A 271 -5.00 1.87 2.41
C LEU A 271 -4.14 2.20 3.65
N LEU A 272 -4.43 3.29 4.37
CA LEU A 272 -3.72 3.63 5.61
C LEU A 272 -3.95 2.59 6.72
N ASP A 273 -5.17 2.08 6.83
CA ASP A 273 -5.47 0.97 7.74
C ASP A 273 -4.65 -0.28 7.40
N ALA A 274 -4.58 -0.66 6.12
CA ALA A 274 -3.79 -1.80 5.66
C ALA A 274 -2.28 -1.61 5.85
N VAL A 275 -1.76 -0.38 5.71
CA VAL A 275 -0.36 -0.07 6.06
C VAL A 275 -0.09 -0.38 7.53
N VAL A 276 -0.99 0.02 8.43
CA VAL A 276 -0.82 -0.25 9.86
C VAL A 276 -0.96 -1.75 10.15
N ASP A 277 -2.00 -2.37 9.59
CA ASP A 277 -2.39 -3.74 9.90
C ASP A 277 -1.39 -4.75 9.30
N TYR A 278 -0.85 -4.53 8.09
CA TYR A 278 -0.10 -5.56 7.34
C TYR A 278 1.38 -5.26 7.09
N LEU A 279 1.83 -3.99 7.04
CA LEU A 279 3.26 -3.69 6.83
C LEU A 279 4.06 -3.81 8.14
N PRO A 280 5.35 -4.20 8.07
CA PRO A 280 6.18 -4.46 9.23
C PRO A 280 6.52 -3.19 10.00
N SER A 281 6.81 -3.38 11.28
CA SER A 281 7.60 -2.45 12.08
C SER A 281 9.10 -2.67 11.86
N PRO A 282 9.96 -1.69 12.22
CA PRO A 282 11.41 -1.86 12.16
C PRO A 282 11.92 -3.11 12.88
N LEU A 283 11.23 -3.56 13.94
CA LEU A 283 11.61 -4.74 14.71
C LEU A 283 11.41 -6.05 13.93
N GLU A 284 10.43 -6.10 13.02
CA GLU A 284 10.09 -7.28 12.22
C GLU A 284 11.00 -7.45 10.99
N VAL A 285 11.63 -6.38 10.51
CA VAL A 285 12.58 -6.43 9.38
C VAL A 285 13.96 -6.93 9.82
N GLY A 286 14.35 -6.64 11.07
CA GLY A 286 15.59 -7.08 11.67
C GLY A 286 16.78 -6.14 11.40
N PRO A 287 18.02 -6.60 11.66
CA PRO A 287 19.19 -5.73 11.67
C PRO A 287 19.73 -5.40 10.27
N VAL A 288 20.24 -4.18 10.13
CA VAL A 288 20.91 -3.72 8.91
C VAL A 288 22.39 -4.06 8.97
N LYS A 289 22.92 -4.61 7.88
CA LYS A 289 24.34 -4.87 7.69
C LYS A 289 24.98 -3.76 6.86
N GLY A 290 26.17 -3.32 7.26
CA GLY A 290 26.93 -2.29 6.54
C GLY A 290 28.43 -2.48 6.71
N ILE A 291 29.22 -1.79 5.89
CA ILE A 291 30.67 -1.76 6.02
C ILE A 291 31.06 -0.42 6.63
N HIS A 292 31.79 -0.44 7.75
CA HIS A 292 32.27 0.77 8.40
C HIS A 292 33.29 1.48 7.48
N PRO A 293 33.08 2.76 7.13
CA PRO A 293 33.90 3.45 6.12
C PRO A 293 35.38 3.55 6.51
N ASP A 294 35.67 3.78 7.80
CA ASP A 294 37.06 3.94 8.25
C ASP A 294 37.80 2.62 8.51
N THR A 295 37.09 1.56 8.89
CA THR A 295 37.71 0.29 9.32
C THR A 295 37.57 -0.83 8.30
N GLY A 296 36.68 -0.68 7.31
CA GLY A 296 36.36 -1.70 6.32
C GLY A 296 35.69 -2.96 6.88
N ARG A 297 35.32 -2.96 8.16
CA ARG A 297 34.69 -4.12 8.83
C ARG A 297 33.18 -4.13 8.60
N GLU A 298 32.62 -5.32 8.48
CA GLU A 298 31.18 -5.50 8.49
C GLU A 298 30.65 -5.24 9.91
N GLU A 299 29.65 -4.37 10.01
CA GLU A 299 28.91 -4.07 11.22
C GLU A 299 27.44 -4.38 11.03
N VAL A 300 26.80 -4.77 12.14
CA VAL A 300 25.37 -5.08 12.20
C VAL A 300 24.72 -4.11 13.18
N ARG A 301 23.69 -3.40 12.73
CA ARG A 301 22.91 -2.45 13.55
C ARG A 301 21.52 -3.03 13.76
N TYR A 302 21.20 -3.34 15.01
CA TYR A 302 19.88 -3.80 15.40
C TYR A 302 18.94 -2.62 15.61
N PRO A 303 17.67 -2.73 15.19
CA PRO A 303 16.63 -1.81 15.61
C PRO A 303 16.50 -1.93 17.13
N SER A 304 17.01 -0.92 17.84
CA SER A 304 17.00 -0.83 19.30
C SER A 304 16.67 0.60 19.72
N ASP A 305 16.21 0.74 20.96
CA ASP A 305 15.91 2.02 21.60
C ASP A 305 17.16 2.75 22.09
#